data_AF-A0A850BG06-F1
#
_entry.id   AF-A0A850BG06-F1
#
_cell.length_a   1.000
_cell.length_b   1.000
_cell.length_c   1.000
_cell.angle_alpha   90.00
_cell.angle_beta   90.00
_cell.angle_gamma   90.00
#
_symmetry.space_group_name_H-M   'P 1'
#
loop_
_entity.id
_entity.type
_entity.pdbx_description
1 polymer ?
#
loop_
_entity_poly.entity_id
_entity_poly.type
_entity_poly.pdbx_seq_one_letter_code
_entity_poly.pdbx_strand_id
1 'polypeptide(L)' 'MATHDLVGKTVVLTGKFSDLDRAEAEAALARLGATIGASVTKATHVLFAGERAGSKIDKARALGIE' A
#
# COMPACT_ATOMS: atom_id res chain seq x y z
N MET A 1 -18.70 -6.51 -14.45
CA MET A 1 -17.73 -5.39 -14.37
C MET A 1 -17.10 -5.43 -12.99
N ALA A 2 -15.93 -6.07 -12.85
CA ALA A 2 -15.23 -6.10 -11.58
C ALA A 2 -14.48 -4.78 -11.42
N THR A 3 -14.93 -3.98 -10.45
CA THR A 3 -14.43 -2.67 -10.05
C THR A 3 -12.93 -2.74 -9.73
N HIS A 4 -12.09 -2.31 -10.67
CA HIS A 4 -10.66 -2.12 -10.43
C HIS A 4 -10.47 -0.82 -9.64
N ASP A 5 -10.77 -0.84 -8.34
CA ASP A 5 -10.73 0.36 -7.49
C ASP A 5 -9.30 0.92 -7.32
N LEU A 6 -8.27 0.14 -7.68
CA LEU A 6 -6.87 0.53 -7.47
C LEU A 6 -6.22 1.22 -8.68
N VAL A 7 -6.87 1.26 -9.84
CA VAL A 7 -6.33 1.89 -11.06
C VAL A 7 -6.16 3.39 -10.84
N GLY A 8 -4.93 3.88 -10.95
CA GLY A 8 -4.58 5.30 -10.76
C GLY A 8 -4.51 5.75 -9.29
N LYS A 9 -4.70 4.85 -8.33
CA LYS A 9 -4.54 5.15 -6.91
C LYS A 9 -3.11 4.85 -6.46
N THR A 10 -2.61 5.67 -5.53
CA THR A 10 -1.30 5.44 -4.90
C THR A 10 -1.46 4.54 -3.69
N VAL A 11 -0.77 3.41 -3.70
CA VAL A 11 -0.80 2.42 -2.63
C VAL A 11 0.57 2.33 -1.98
N VAL A 12 0.62 2.23 -0.65
CA VAL A 12 1.89 2.16 0.09
C VAL A 12 1.94 0.87 0.88
N LEU A 13 2.99 0.08 0.65
CA LEU A 13 3.22 -1.16 1.39
C LEU A 13 4.17 -0.89 2.56
N THR A 14 3.68 -1.10 3.77
CA THR A 14 4.46 -1.00 4.99
C THR A 14 4.42 -2.30 5.79
N GLY A 15 5.50 -2.58 6.51
CA GLY A 15 5.69 -3.84 7.24
C GLY A 15 6.54 -4.85 6.47
N LYS A 16 6.72 -6.00 7.11
CA LYS A 16 7.35 -7.19 6.54
C LYS A 16 6.22 -8.19 6.33
N PHE A 17 6.14 -8.74 5.13
CA PHE A 17 5.29 -9.87 4.83
C PHE A 17 6.21 -11.08 4.87
N SER A 18 6.03 -11.95 5.86
CA SER A 18 6.87 -13.16 6.01
C SER A 18 6.55 -14.18 4.91
N ASP A 19 5.30 -14.20 4.44
CA ASP A 19 4.77 -15.12 3.44
C ASP A 19 4.60 -14.50 2.04
N LEU A 20 4.98 -13.24 1.85
CA LEU A 20 4.74 -12.53 0.59
C LEU A 20 5.94 -11.65 0.26
N ASP A 21 6.58 -11.91 -0.88
CA ASP A 21 7.72 -11.10 -1.31
C ASP A 21 7.22 -9.70 -1.67
N ARG A 22 7.88 -8.66 -1.16
CA ARG A 22 7.44 -7.28 -1.37
C ARG A 22 7.35 -6.97 -2.88
N ALA A 23 8.27 -7.55 -3.65
CA ALA A 23 8.29 -7.44 -5.10
C ALA A 23 7.05 -8.04 -5.77
N GLU A 24 6.54 -9.17 -5.27
CA GLU A 24 5.32 -9.80 -5.80
C GLU A 24 4.08 -8.95 -5.51
N ALA A 25 3.98 -8.37 -4.30
CA ALA A 25 2.91 -7.45 -3.96
C ALA A 25 2.92 -6.21 -4.87
N GLU A 26 4.10 -5.61 -5.03
CA GLU A 26 4.30 -4.45 -5.91
C GLU A 26 3.97 -4.78 -7.36
N ALA A 27 4.38 -5.95 -7.86
CA ALA A 27 4.08 -6.40 -9.22
C ALA A 27 2.58 -6.66 -9.44
N ALA A 28 1.90 -7.30 -8.48
CA ALA A 28 0.46 -7.54 -8.55
C ALA A 28 -0.34 -6.23 -8.56
N LEU A 29 0.02 -5.29 -7.68
CA LEU A 29 -0.60 -3.98 -7.58
C LEU A 29 -0.32 -3.11 -8.83
N ALA A 30 0.91 -3.13 -9.34
CA ALA A 30 1.26 -2.46 -10.60
C ALA A 30 0.49 -3.05 -11.79
N ARG A 31 0.32 -4.37 -11.85
CA ARG A 31 -0.52 -5.06 -12.85
C ARG A 31 -1.99 -4.67 -12.77
N LEU A 32 -2.47 -4.33 -11.59
CA LEU A 32 -3.82 -3.81 -11.35
C LEU A 32 -3.93 -2.30 -11.67
N GLY A 33 -2.84 -1.64 -12.08
CA GLY A 33 -2.81 -0.21 -12.43
C GLY A 33 -2.62 0.72 -11.22
N ALA A 34 -2.20 0.19 -10.08
CA ALA A 34 -1.90 0.97 -8.88
C ALA A 34 -0.47 1.49 -8.89
N THR A 35 -0.25 2.66 -8.31
CA THR A 35 1.09 3.26 -8.16
C THR A 35 1.65 2.95 -6.78
N ILE A 36 2.81 2.28 -6.71
CA ILE A 36 3.45 1.99 -5.43
C ILE A 36 4.20 3.22 -4.91
N GLY A 37 3.83 3.69 -3.73
CA GLY A 37 4.58 4.69 -2.98
C GLY A 37 5.50 4.06 -1.93
N ALA A 38 6.75 4.50 -1.86
CA ALA A 38 7.69 4.07 -0.83
C ALA A 38 7.43 4.74 0.55
N SER A 39 6.65 5.82 0.57
CA SER A 39 6.36 6.64 1.75
C SER A 39 4.88 6.98 1.83
N VAL A 40 4.38 7.03 3.07
CA VAL A 40 3.01 7.44 3.38
C VAL A 40 2.92 8.95 3.23
N THR A 41 2.12 9.41 2.26
CA THR A 41 1.95 10.84 1.95
C THR A 41 0.47 11.15 1.79
N LYS A 42 0.09 12.44 1.76
CA LYS A 42 -1.30 12.86 1.50
C LYS A 42 -1.87 12.37 0.16
N ALA A 43 -1.01 11.97 -0.78
CA ALA A 43 -1.42 11.39 -2.07
C ALA A 43 -1.62 9.87 -2.00
N THR A 44 -1.25 9.23 -0.89
CA THR A 44 -1.49 7.81 -0.66
C THR A 44 -2.98 7.60 -0.40
N HIS A 45 -3.59 6.75 -1.20
CA HIS A 45 -5.00 6.41 -1.11
C HIS A 45 -5.23 5.13 -0.31
N VAL A 46 -4.29 4.19 -0.36
CA VAL A 46 -4.40 2.89 0.33
C VAL A 46 -3.08 2.54 0.99
N LEU A 47 -3.13 2.10 2.25
CA LEU A 47 -1.98 1.58 2.98
C LEU A 47 -2.13 0.08 3.21
N PHE A 48 -1.20 -0.71 2.67
CA PHE A 48 -1.10 -2.13 2.98
C PHE A 48 -0.15 -2.33 4.17
N ALA A 49 -0.71 -2.67 5.33
CA ALA A 49 0.03 -2.89 6.56
C ALA A 49 0.28 -4.38 6.84
N GLY A 50 1.54 -4.80 6.76
CA GLY A 50 2.01 -6.13 7.15
C GLY A 50 2.42 -6.25 8.63
N GLU A 51 2.87 -7.44 9.02
CA GLU A 51 3.07 -7.90 10.41
C GLU A 51 4.04 -7.04 11.26
N ARG A 52 4.91 -6.26 10.63
CA ARG A 52 5.85 -5.34 11.29
C ARG A 52 5.68 -3.87 10.90
N ALA A 53 4.49 -3.46 10.49
CA ALA A 53 4.24 -2.11 10.00
C ALA A 53 4.11 -1.03 11.10
N GLY A 54 4.36 -1.38 12.38
CA GLY A 54 4.05 -0.58 13.58
C GLY A 54 4.26 0.93 13.46
N SER A 55 5.48 1.40 13.16
CA SER A 55 5.78 2.84 13.17
C SER A 55 5.29 3.62 11.94
N LYS A 56 4.80 2.94 10.90
CA LYS A 56 4.29 3.55 9.67
C LYS A 56 2.76 3.51 9.58
N ILE A 57 2.12 2.53 10.21
CA ILE A 57 0.66 2.53 10.43
C ILE A 57 0.28 3.77 11.23
N ASP A 58 1.00 4.05 12.31
CA ASP A 58 0.70 5.17 13.19
C ASP A 58 0.75 6.52 12.42
N LYS A 59 1.76 6.66 11.55
CA LYS A 59 1.90 7.81 10.64
C LYS A 59 0.76 7.91 9.62
N ALA A 60 0.34 6.79 9.03
CA ALA A 60 -0.77 6.75 8.08
C ALA A 60 -2.10 7.10 8.75
N ARG A 61 -2.35 6.52 9.93
CA ARG A 61 -3.54 6.78 10.74
C ARG A 61 -3.59 8.24 11.19
N ALA A 62 -2.45 8.82 11.58
CA ALA A 62 -2.34 10.24 11.90
C ALA A 62 -2.59 11.17 10.69
N LEU A 63 -2.32 10.69 9.48
CA LEU A 63 -2.59 11.41 8.23
C LEU A 63 -4.01 11.16 7.69
N GLY A 64 -4.82 10.32 8.34
CA GLY A 64 -6.17 9.95 7.89
C GLY A 64 -6.18 9.02 6.68
N ILE A 65 -5.16 8.18 6.54
CA ILE A 65 -5.01 7.24 5.42
C ILE A 65 -5.39 5.84 5.90
N GLU A 66 -6.31 5.19 5.17
CA GLU A 66 -6.79 3.82 5.42
C GLU A 66 -5.93 2.75 4.76
#